data_AF-A0A2S7R4L6-F1
#
_entry.id   AF-A0A2S7R4L6-F1
#
_cell.length_a   1.000
_cell.length_b   1.000
_cell.length_c   1.000
_cell.angle_alpha   90.00
_cell.angle_beta   90.00
_cell.angle_gamma   90.00
#
_symmetry.space_group_name_H-M   'P 1'
#
loop_
_entity.id
_entity.type
_entity.pdbx_description
1 polymer ?
#
loop_
_entity_poly.entity_id
_entity_poly.type
_entity_poly.pdbx_seq_one_letter_code
_entity_poly.pdbx_strand_id
1 'polypeptide(L)'
;MAPILRVGIIGLGEIAQVSHISVLNHLSTHFQITYLCDASPSALSHCALKITTPNLQTTSSPSELCSSPTVDVVLITSAHGFHPSHAILTLQNDKYALVEKPVALCYRDLEAMRDAERTSKGKIFVGYQRRYAQAFLDAVQEVGGMGKIQYARVRDIIGPNSTFVAQSATFPRKFDDFRKEDEEEMVRVQEEQVQQALGNEFGVEVTSSSKNFLVLLGGLGTHDLSAMREILGMPQKVLGSSLGMPFWTVLFQFDGFAVTYESGLNNVPVFDAHIEVYSEEKIVRINYDSPYVKGLPVTMTIRERVGTGYQERTVRKTYEDPYTLEFLNFYDCVVNGKTPKTSVNDARFDLDIFKMIMQSAKVSE
;
A
#
# COMPACT_ATOMS: atom_id res chain seq x y z
N MET A 1 16.92 -1.03 -27.23
CA MET A 1 15.58 -1.13 -26.60
C MET A 1 15.79 -1.26 -25.10
N ALA A 2 14.94 -0.62 -24.29
CA ALA A 2 14.98 -0.82 -22.84
C ALA A 2 14.67 -2.30 -22.51
N PRO A 3 15.23 -2.87 -21.43
CA PRO A 3 15.05 -4.28 -21.11
C PRO A 3 13.62 -4.58 -20.65
N ILE A 4 13.07 -5.73 -21.00
CA ILE A 4 11.81 -6.22 -20.40
C ILE A 4 12.18 -7.00 -19.14
N LEU A 5 11.67 -6.59 -17.97
CA LEU A 5 11.93 -7.24 -16.70
C LEU A 5 11.04 -8.47 -16.52
N ARG A 6 11.65 -9.60 -16.21
CA ARG A 6 10.94 -10.86 -15.95
C ARG A 6 10.46 -10.88 -14.49
N VAL A 7 9.16 -11.06 -14.28
CA VAL A 7 8.51 -10.92 -12.99
C VAL A 7 8.13 -12.28 -12.43
N GLY A 8 8.57 -12.54 -11.20
CA GLY A 8 8.03 -13.59 -10.34
C GLY A 8 6.98 -13.02 -9.39
N ILE A 9 5.85 -13.69 -9.19
CA ILE A 9 4.79 -13.24 -8.25
C ILE A 9 4.65 -14.26 -7.13
N ILE A 10 4.77 -13.83 -5.87
CA ILE A 10 4.52 -14.65 -4.68
C ILE A 10 3.21 -14.21 -4.03
N GLY A 11 2.25 -15.12 -3.97
CA GLY A 11 0.90 -14.87 -3.46
C GLY A 11 -0.07 -14.41 -4.55
N LEU A 12 -1.08 -15.20 -4.82
CA LEU A 12 -2.04 -15.02 -5.91
C LEU A 12 -3.45 -14.72 -5.38
N GLY A 13 -3.51 -13.96 -4.28
CA GLY A 13 -4.75 -13.48 -3.69
C GLY A 13 -5.48 -12.42 -4.53
N GLU A 14 -6.48 -11.80 -3.92
CA GLU A 14 -7.37 -10.84 -4.60
C GLU A 14 -6.60 -9.70 -5.30
N ILE A 15 -5.61 -9.09 -4.65
CA ILE A 15 -4.89 -7.95 -5.24
C ILE A 15 -4.04 -8.34 -6.46
N ALA A 16 -3.42 -9.53 -6.44
CA ALA A 16 -2.69 -10.05 -7.59
C ALA A 16 -3.63 -10.29 -8.78
N GLN A 17 -4.80 -10.88 -8.51
CA GLN A 17 -5.78 -11.24 -9.54
C GLN A 17 -6.53 -10.03 -10.12
N VAL A 18 -6.86 -9.04 -9.30
CA VAL A 18 -7.67 -7.88 -9.69
C VAL A 18 -6.80 -6.78 -10.29
N SER A 19 -5.61 -6.53 -9.74
CA SER A 19 -4.77 -5.40 -10.13
C SER A 19 -3.48 -5.84 -10.79
N HIS A 20 -2.56 -6.49 -10.06
CA HIS A 20 -1.18 -6.58 -10.52
C HIS A 20 -0.98 -7.40 -11.79
N ILE A 21 -1.61 -8.57 -11.93
CA ILE A 21 -1.48 -9.40 -13.16
C ILE A 21 -1.97 -8.60 -14.38
N SER A 22 -3.11 -7.90 -14.24
CA SER A 22 -3.67 -7.07 -15.30
C SER A 22 -2.74 -5.91 -15.66
N VAL A 23 -2.21 -5.17 -14.68
CA VAL A 23 -1.31 -4.04 -14.93
C VAL A 23 0.00 -4.51 -15.58
N LEU A 24 0.61 -5.58 -15.10
CA LEU A 24 1.82 -6.16 -15.67
C LEU A 24 1.61 -6.61 -17.13
N ASN A 25 0.48 -7.25 -17.44
CA ASN A 25 0.13 -7.62 -18.81
C ASN A 25 -0.04 -6.40 -19.73
N HIS A 26 -0.67 -5.32 -19.25
CA HIS A 26 -0.79 -4.08 -20.02
C HIS A 26 0.56 -3.40 -20.26
N LEU A 27 1.49 -3.53 -19.31
CA LEU A 27 2.86 -3.03 -19.40
C LEU A 27 3.81 -4.04 -20.07
N SER A 28 3.35 -4.78 -21.08
CA SER A 28 4.10 -5.85 -21.78
C SER A 28 5.42 -5.41 -22.43
N THR A 29 5.61 -4.10 -22.65
CA THR A 29 6.88 -3.53 -23.14
C THR A 29 7.91 -3.27 -22.02
N HIS A 30 7.50 -3.41 -20.76
CA HIS A 30 8.31 -3.18 -19.56
C HIS A 30 8.46 -4.46 -18.73
N PHE A 31 7.41 -5.26 -18.64
CA PHE A 31 7.36 -6.44 -17.79
C PHE A 31 6.85 -7.68 -18.53
N GLN A 32 7.33 -8.84 -18.11
CA GLN A 32 6.82 -10.14 -18.53
C GLN A 32 6.73 -11.06 -17.32
N ILE A 33 5.53 -11.56 -17.00
CA ILE A 33 5.36 -12.52 -15.89
C ILE A 33 5.90 -13.88 -16.34
N THR A 34 6.89 -14.42 -15.63
CA THR A 34 7.57 -15.68 -16.00
C THR A 34 7.45 -16.76 -14.92
N TYR A 35 7.10 -16.40 -13.69
CA TYR A 35 7.00 -17.34 -12.57
C TYR A 35 5.87 -16.95 -11.61
N LEU A 36 5.02 -17.90 -11.24
CA LEU A 36 4.04 -17.76 -10.18
C LEU A 36 4.36 -18.66 -8.99
N CYS A 37 4.12 -18.16 -7.78
CA CYS A 37 4.26 -18.90 -6.54
C CYS A 37 3.02 -18.71 -5.66
N ASP A 38 2.38 -19.81 -5.26
CA ASP A 38 1.29 -19.81 -4.29
C ASP A 38 1.16 -21.17 -3.60
N ALA A 39 0.65 -21.19 -2.38
CA ALA A 39 0.38 -22.43 -1.65
C ALA A 39 -0.80 -23.22 -2.24
N SER A 40 -1.72 -22.53 -2.93
CA SER A 40 -2.89 -23.10 -3.60
C SER A 40 -2.58 -23.51 -5.05
N PRO A 41 -2.63 -24.81 -5.38
CA PRO A 41 -2.55 -25.29 -6.76
C PRO A 41 -3.66 -24.72 -7.67
N SER A 42 -4.86 -24.51 -7.11
CA SER A 42 -5.97 -23.92 -7.85
C SER A 42 -5.75 -22.44 -8.17
N ALA A 43 -5.15 -21.66 -7.25
CA ALA A 43 -4.77 -20.27 -7.51
C ALA A 43 -3.71 -20.16 -8.61
N LEU A 44 -2.69 -21.03 -8.57
CA LEU A 44 -1.68 -21.14 -9.64
C LEU A 44 -2.34 -21.42 -10.99
N SER A 45 -3.20 -22.43 -11.04
CA SER A 45 -3.92 -22.83 -12.25
C SER A 45 -4.81 -21.71 -12.79
N HIS A 46 -5.57 -21.04 -11.91
CA HIS A 46 -6.46 -19.94 -12.30
C HIS A 46 -5.69 -18.72 -12.83
N CYS A 47 -4.60 -18.32 -12.19
CA CYS A 47 -3.82 -17.16 -12.59
C CYS A 47 -3.00 -17.42 -13.85
N ALA A 48 -2.50 -18.64 -14.03
CA ALA A 48 -1.78 -19.03 -15.24
C ALA A 48 -2.61 -18.83 -16.52
N LEU A 49 -3.94 -19.01 -16.46
CA LEU A 49 -4.85 -18.75 -17.59
C LEU A 49 -4.84 -17.29 -18.07
N LYS A 50 -4.41 -16.35 -17.22
CA LYS A 50 -4.39 -14.91 -17.51
C LYS A 50 -3.06 -14.45 -18.12
N ILE A 51 -2.08 -15.35 -18.27
CA ILE A 51 -0.71 -15.03 -18.66
C ILE A 51 -0.36 -15.78 -19.93
N THR A 52 0.11 -15.06 -20.94
CA THR A 52 0.43 -15.61 -22.27
C THR A 52 1.91 -15.91 -22.47
N THR A 53 2.75 -15.68 -21.45
CA THR A 53 4.20 -15.91 -21.50
C THR A 53 4.50 -17.39 -21.78
N PRO A 54 5.28 -17.71 -22.83
CA PRO A 54 5.73 -19.07 -23.08
C PRO A 54 6.57 -19.59 -21.91
N ASN A 55 6.39 -20.86 -21.54
CA ASN A 55 7.13 -21.53 -20.45
C ASN A 55 6.96 -20.86 -19.08
N LEU A 56 5.78 -20.29 -18.80
CA LEU A 56 5.41 -19.84 -17.45
C LEU A 56 5.65 -20.96 -16.44
N GLN A 57 6.41 -20.67 -15.39
CA GLN A 57 6.68 -21.61 -14.31
C GLN A 57 5.73 -21.37 -13.13
N THR A 58 5.41 -22.45 -12.42
CA THR A 58 4.60 -22.40 -11.20
C THR A 58 5.31 -23.20 -10.10
N THR A 59 5.20 -22.75 -8.86
CA THR A 59 5.75 -23.45 -7.68
C THR A 59 4.92 -23.11 -6.44
N SER A 60 5.08 -23.89 -5.38
CA SER A 60 4.64 -23.53 -4.03
C SER A 60 5.81 -23.04 -3.15
N SER A 61 7.03 -22.98 -3.70
CA SER A 61 8.25 -22.60 -2.98
C SER A 61 8.71 -21.19 -3.34
N PRO A 62 8.62 -20.22 -2.41
CA PRO A 62 9.19 -18.89 -2.59
C PRO A 62 10.69 -18.92 -2.94
N SER A 63 11.43 -19.88 -2.40
CA SER A 63 12.88 -20.03 -2.62
C SER A 63 13.22 -20.44 -4.05
N GLU A 64 12.44 -21.35 -4.64
CA GLU A 64 12.61 -21.73 -6.05
C GLU A 64 12.37 -20.54 -6.98
N LEU A 65 11.32 -19.76 -6.73
CA LEU A 65 11.03 -18.55 -7.52
C LEU A 65 12.14 -17.50 -7.34
N CYS A 66 12.55 -17.21 -6.11
CA CYS A 66 13.55 -16.19 -5.80
C CYS A 66 14.93 -16.54 -6.36
N SER A 67 15.32 -17.82 -6.40
CA SER A 67 16.61 -18.26 -6.96
C SER A 67 16.60 -18.48 -8.47
N SER A 68 15.43 -18.47 -9.11
CA SER A 68 15.31 -18.78 -10.54
C SER A 68 16.03 -17.79 -11.45
N PRO A 69 16.82 -18.24 -12.46
CA PRO A 69 17.44 -17.37 -13.44
C PRO A 69 16.44 -16.77 -14.42
N THR A 70 15.15 -17.16 -14.38
CA THR A 70 14.08 -16.63 -15.24
C THR A 70 13.32 -15.45 -14.64
N VAL A 71 13.74 -14.96 -13.47
CA VAL A 71 13.11 -13.87 -12.72
C VAL A 71 14.13 -12.78 -12.41
N ASP A 72 13.84 -11.54 -12.78
CA ASP A 72 14.66 -10.35 -12.50
C ASP A 72 14.16 -9.59 -11.27
N VAL A 73 12.84 -9.55 -11.10
CA VAL A 73 12.16 -8.83 -10.02
C VAL A 73 11.04 -9.67 -9.42
N VAL A 74 10.76 -9.49 -8.14
CA VAL A 74 9.71 -10.24 -7.44
C VAL A 74 8.62 -9.30 -6.95
N LEU A 75 7.38 -9.61 -7.27
CA LEU A 75 6.19 -9.00 -6.69
C LEU A 75 5.69 -9.86 -5.53
N ILE A 76 5.60 -9.29 -4.33
CA ILE A 76 5.20 -9.99 -3.11
C ILE A 76 3.82 -9.48 -2.70
N THR A 77 2.84 -10.35 -2.88
CA THR A 77 1.40 -10.13 -2.63
C THR A 77 0.81 -11.26 -1.78
N SER A 78 1.67 -11.95 -1.01
CA SER A 78 1.29 -13.02 -0.08
C SER A 78 0.54 -12.49 1.13
N ALA A 79 0.17 -13.35 2.07
CA ALA A 79 -0.31 -12.88 3.38
C ALA A 79 0.76 -11.96 4.02
N HIS A 80 0.31 -10.84 4.59
CA HIS A 80 1.18 -9.76 5.09
C HIS A 80 2.24 -10.25 6.09
N GLY A 81 1.92 -11.28 6.87
CA GLY A 81 2.90 -11.84 7.82
C GLY A 81 4.15 -12.42 7.16
N PHE A 82 4.05 -12.85 5.90
CA PHE A 82 5.20 -13.36 5.13
C PHE A 82 5.89 -12.29 4.27
N HIS A 83 5.38 -11.05 4.23
CA HIS A 83 6.05 -9.99 3.47
C HIS A 83 7.53 -9.83 3.85
N PRO A 84 7.91 -9.78 5.14
CA PRO A 84 9.32 -9.61 5.51
C PRO A 84 10.19 -10.80 5.07
N SER A 85 9.75 -12.03 5.31
CA SER A 85 10.53 -13.22 4.96
C SER A 85 10.70 -13.39 3.45
N HIS A 86 9.64 -13.16 2.67
CA HIS A 86 9.71 -13.21 1.21
C HIS A 86 10.59 -12.09 0.63
N ALA A 87 10.55 -10.90 1.21
CA ALA A 87 11.37 -9.78 0.76
C ALA A 87 12.86 -10.02 1.07
N ILE A 88 13.18 -10.51 2.28
CA ILE A 88 14.55 -10.89 2.66
C ILE A 88 15.08 -11.98 1.73
N LEU A 89 14.28 -13.02 1.46
CA LEU A 89 14.65 -14.10 0.55
C LEU A 89 14.90 -13.60 -0.89
N THR A 90 14.09 -12.65 -1.36
CA THR A 90 14.29 -12.00 -2.66
C THR A 90 15.63 -11.25 -2.70
N LEU A 91 15.92 -10.45 -1.67
CA LEU A 91 17.16 -9.69 -1.56
C LEU A 91 18.40 -10.57 -1.44
N GLN A 92 18.31 -11.70 -0.73
CA GLN A 92 19.40 -12.69 -0.66
C GLN A 92 19.78 -13.27 -2.02
N ASN A 93 18.89 -13.17 -3.02
CA ASN A 93 19.14 -13.56 -4.40
C ASN A 93 19.47 -12.37 -5.32
N ASP A 94 19.84 -11.21 -4.75
CA ASP A 94 20.21 -9.99 -5.49
C ASP A 94 19.08 -9.39 -6.37
N LYS A 95 17.80 -9.66 -6.04
CA LYS A 95 16.65 -9.23 -6.83
C LYS A 95 15.92 -8.06 -6.20
N TYR A 96 15.33 -7.20 -7.04
CA TYR A 96 14.43 -6.16 -6.57
C TYR A 96 13.08 -6.76 -6.18
N ALA A 97 12.49 -6.22 -5.11
CA ALA A 97 11.18 -6.62 -4.61
C ALA A 97 10.20 -5.45 -4.66
N LEU A 98 9.01 -5.64 -5.25
CA LEU A 98 7.85 -4.81 -4.94
C LEU A 98 7.01 -5.56 -3.90
N VAL A 99 6.86 -4.99 -2.70
CA VAL A 99 6.15 -5.60 -1.58
C VAL A 99 4.87 -4.85 -1.33
N GLU A 100 3.74 -5.54 -1.39
CA GLU A 100 2.44 -4.96 -1.06
C GLU A 100 2.37 -4.49 0.39
N LYS A 101 1.44 -3.57 0.65
CA LYS A 101 1.25 -3.01 1.99
C LYS A 101 0.34 -3.91 2.86
N PRO A 102 0.54 -3.96 4.18
CA PRO A 102 1.66 -3.37 4.91
C PRO A 102 2.94 -4.18 4.67
N VAL A 103 4.08 -3.51 4.45
CA VAL A 103 5.35 -4.20 4.20
C VAL A 103 5.83 -4.98 5.44
N ALA A 104 5.53 -4.49 6.65
CA ALA A 104 5.74 -5.14 7.94
C ALA A 104 4.83 -4.50 8.99
N LEU A 105 4.59 -5.20 10.11
CA LEU A 105 3.81 -4.66 11.25
C LEU A 105 4.68 -4.21 12.44
N CYS A 106 5.95 -4.64 12.49
CA CYS A 106 6.88 -4.35 13.58
C CYS A 106 8.22 -3.82 13.07
N TYR A 107 8.92 -3.05 13.92
CA TYR A 107 10.22 -2.46 13.60
C TYR A 107 11.30 -3.52 13.44
N ARG A 108 11.25 -4.62 14.22
CA ARG A 108 12.20 -5.73 14.08
C ARG A 108 12.26 -6.23 12.64
N ASP A 109 11.11 -6.50 12.04
CA ASP A 109 11.02 -7.05 10.69
C ASP A 109 11.47 -6.02 9.65
N LEU A 110 11.10 -4.74 9.81
CA LEU A 110 11.63 -3.67 8.96
C LEU A 110 13.16 -3.59 9.03
N GLU A 111 13.77 -3.68 10.22
CA GLU A 111 15.23 -3.60 10.34
C GLU A 111 15.90 -4.83 9.71
N ALA A 112 15.33 -6.03 9.88
CA ALA A 112 15.83 -7.23 9.20
C ALA A 112 15.79 -7.09 7.67
N MET A 113 14.73 -6.49 7.12
CA MET A 113 14.64 -6.18 5.69
C MET A 113 15.69 -5.15 5.25
N ARG A 114 15.94 -4.11 6.06
CA ARG A 114 17.00 -3.12 5.79
C ARG A 114 18.39 -3.73 5.80
N ASP A 115 18.66 -4.64 6.74
CA ASP A 115 19.94 -5.33 6.82
C ASP A 115 20.17 -6.23 5.60
N ALA A 116 19.14 -6.95 5.15
CA ALA A 116 19.21 -7.70 3.89
C ALA A 116 19.47 -6.77 2.69
N GLU A 117 18.77 -5.63 2.61
CA GLU A 117 18.91 -4.67 1.51
C GLU A 117 20.32 -4.07 1.44
N ARG A 118 20.98 -3.81 2.58
CA ARG A 118 22.37 -3.31 2.63
C ARG A 118 23.38 -4.23 1.97
N THR A 119 23.11 -5.54 1.95
CA THR A 119 24.01 -6.57 1.39
C THR A 119 23.62 -7.05 0.00
N SER A 120 22.45 -6.64 -0.48
CA SER A 120 21.88 -7.05 -1.77
C SER A 120 22.19 -6.03 -2.86
N LYS A 121 22.20 -6.49 -4.12
CA LYS A 121 22.11 -5.60 -5.29
C LYS A 121 20.67 -5.15 -5.58
N GLY A 122 19.68 -5.83 -4.99
CA GLY A 122 18.28 -5.50 -5.07
C GLY A 122 17.89 -4.38 -4.10
N LYS A 123 16.69 -3.82 -4.32
CA LYS A 123 16.04 -2.90 -3.39
C LYS A 123 14.59 -3.30 -3.17
N ILE A 124 14.03 -2.88 -2.05
CA ILE A 124 12.61 -3.01 -1.73
C ILE A 124 11.89 -1.72 -2.12
N PHE A 125 10.83 -1.91 -2.89
CA PHE A 125 9.83 -0.93 -3.25
C PHE A 125 8.52 -1.31 -2.55
N VAL A 126 7.90 -0.39 -1.83
CA VAL A 126 6.67 -0.62 -1.08
C VAL A 126 5.47 -0.14 -1.89
N GLY A 127 4.43 -0.99 -1.98
CA GLY A 127 3.19 -0.76 -2.73
C GLY A 127 2.29 0.31 -2.11
N TYR A 128 2.66 1.58 -2.26
CA TYR A 128 1.86 2.75 -1.83
C TYR A 128 1.29 3.49 -3.04
N GLN A 129 0.48 2.80 -3.85
CA GLN A 129 -0.04 3.29 -5.12
C GLN A 129 -0.62 4.72 -5.07
N ARG A 130 -1.32 5.11 -3.99
CA ARG A 130 -1.92 6.46 -3.85
C ARG A 130 -0.87 7.56 -4.02
N ARG A 131 0.38 7.32 -3.59
CA ARG A 131 1.51 8.26 -3.66
C ARG A 131 2.14 8.40 -5.04
N TYR A 132 1.71 7.57 -6.00
CA TYR A 132 2.11 7.62 -7.40
C TYR A 132 1.01 8.17 -8.31
N ALA A 133 -0.19 8.40 -7.79
CA ALA A 133 -1.24 9.06 -8.55
C ALA A 133 -0.78 10.47 -8.99
N GLN A 134 -0.85 10.78 -10.28
CA GLN A 134 -0.37 12.07 -10.78
C GLN A 134 -1.09 13.27 -10.12
N ALA A 135 -2.40 13.15 -9.87
CA ALA A 135 -3.17 14.17 -9.17
C ALA A 135 -2.69 14.39 -7.73
N PHE A 136 -2.19 13.33 -7.06
CA PHE A 136 -1.60 13.46 -5.73
C PHE A 136 -0.24 14.18 -5.79
N LEU A 137 0.63 13.83 -6.74
CA LEU A 137 1.91 14.51 -6.93
C LEU A 137 1.72 16.00 -7.26
N ASP A 138 0.71 16.32 -8.08
CA ASP A 138 0.31 17.70 -8.36
C ASP A 138 -0.20 18.41 -7.09
N ALA A 139 -0.96 17.72 -6.25
CA ALA A 139 -1.45 18.26 -4.98
C ALA A 139 -0.30 18.54 -4.00
N VAL A 140 0.73 17.70 -3.94
CA VAL A 140 1.95 17.96 -3.16
C VAL A 140 2.63 19.25 -3.60
N GLN A 141 2.76 19.48 -4.92
CA GLN A 141 3.31 20.73 -5.45
C GLN A 141 2.43 21.94 -5.13
N GLU A 142 1.12 21.80 -5.32
CA GLU A 142 0.15 22.88 -5.11
C GLU A 142 0.00 23.28 -3.63
N VAL A 143 0.15 22.32 -2.71
CA VAL A 143 0.21 22.57 -1.26
C VAL A 143 1.56 23.16 -0.86
N GLY A 144 2.66 22.69 -1.43
CA GLY A 144 4.00 23.26 -1.19
C GLY A 144 4.13 24.72 -1.63
N GLY A 145 3.31 25.17 -2.58
CA GLY A 145 3.27 26.55 -3.06
C GLY A 145 2.18 27.45 -2.46
N MET A 146 1.34 26.95 -1.55
CA MET A 146 0.24 27.74 -0.96
C MET A 146 0.68 28.48 0.32
N GLY A 147 -0.20 29.36 0.84
CA GLY A 147 0.03 30.02 2.12
C GLY A 147 0.09 29.04 3.29
N LYS A 148 0.36 29.55 4.50
CA LYS A 148 0.44 28.73 5.72
C LYS A 148 -0.80 27.82 5.85
N ILE A 149 -0.55 26.52 6.05
CA ILE A 149 -1.61 25.55 6.33
C ILE A 149 -2.26 25.90 7.67
N GLN A 150 -3.58 26.04 7.67
CA GLN A 150 -4.39 26.35 8.85
C GLN A 150 -5.11 25.11 9.39
N TYR A 151 -5.43 24.16 8.49
CA TYR A 151 -6.14 22.93 8.81
C TYR A 151 -5.96 21.93 7.66
N ALA A 152 -6.00 20.64 7.97
CA ALA A 152 -6.18 19.61 6.95
C ALA A 152 -7.05 18.47 7.47
N ARG A 153 -7.61 17.70 6.55
CA ARG A 153 -8.32 16.46 6.85
C ARG A 153 -7.89 15.34 5.92
N VAL A 154 -7.88 14.15 6.46
CA VAL A 154 -7.59 12.90 5.78
C VAL A 154 -8.77 11.98 6.04
N ARG A 155 -9.38 11.45 4.99
CA ARG A 155 -10.56 10.60 5.10
C ARG A 155 -10.39 9.35 4.24
N ASP A 156 -10.74 8.20 4.79
CA ASP A 156 -10.85 6.93 4.06
C ASP A 156 -11.97 6.08 4.64
N ILE A 157 -13.20 6.37 4.20
CA ILE A 157 -14.37 5.59 4.54
C ILE A 157 -14.79 4.81 3.31
N ILE A 158 -14.57 3.50 3.34
CA ILE A 158 -14.73 2.65 2.17
C ILE A 158 -15.97 1.76 2.28
N GLY A 159 -16.66 1.63 1.16
CA GLY A 159 -17.67 0.60 0.94
C GLY A 159 -17.07 -0.80 0.79
N PRO A 160 -17.91 -1.83 0.61
CA PRO A 160 -17.43 -3.20 0.47
C PRO A 160 -16.63 -3.39 -0.82
N ASN A 161 -15.35 -3.78 -0.70
CA ASN A 161 -14.50 -4.11 -1.85
C ASN A 161 -15.13 -5.14 -2.78
N SER A 162 -15.87 -6.10 -2.22
CA SER A 162 -16.58 -7.13 -2.99
C SER A 162 -17.51 -6.55 -4.05
N THR A 163 -18.16 -5.41 -3.80
CA THR A 163 -19.02 -4.75 -4.78
C THR A 163 -18.24 -4.24 -5.99
N PHE A 164 -17.10 -3.60 -5.76
CA PHE A 164 -16.24 -3.08 -6.83
C PHE A 164 -15.53 -4.20 -7.57
N VAL A 165 -14.97 -5.16 -6.83
CA VAL A 165 -14.23 -6.31 -7.36
C VAL A 165 -15.12 -7.18 -8.25
N ALA A 166 -16.35 -7.48 -7.83
CA ALA A 166 -17.29 -8.28 -8.62
C ALA A 166 -17.66 -7.63 -9.98
N GLN A 167 -17.48 -6.32 -10.11
CA GLN A 167 -17.81 -5.54 -11.31
C GLN A 167 -16.55 -5.02 -12.04
N SER A 168 -15.36 -5.44 -11.63
CA SER A 168 -14.09 -5.00 -12.21
C SER A 168 -13.70 -5.72 -13.52
N ALA A 169 -14.50 -6.71 -13.95
CA ALA A 169 -14.20 -7.61 -15.08
C ALA A 169 -12.91 -8.46 -14.93
N THR A 170 -12.33 -8.52 -13.73
CA THR A 170 -11.11 -9.33 -13.45
C THR A 170 -11.43 -10.75 -12.98
N PHE A 171 -12.70 -11.01 -12.64
CA PHE A 171 -13.27 -12.30 -12.24
C PHE A 171 -12.37 -13.10 -11.27
N PRO A 172 -11.95 -12.52 -10.13
CA PRO A 172 -11.07 -13.20 -9.21
C PRO A 172 -11.80 -14.35 -8.50
N ARG A 173 -11.02 -15.31 -8.00
CA ARG A 173 -11.50 -16.47 -7.25
C ARG A 173 -10.71 -16.59 -5.95
N LYS A 174 -11.41 -17.04 -4.90
CA LYS A 174 -10.80 -17.46 -3.63
C LYS A 174 -10.63 -18.97 -3.64
N PHE A 175 -9.54 -19.44 -3.05
CA PHE A 175 -9.17 -20.84 -3.00
C PHE A 175 -8.75 -21.18 -1.57
N ASP A 176 -9.03 -22.41 -1.16
CA ASP A 176 -8.82 -22.97 0.18
C ASP A 176 -8.12 -24.34 0.13
N ASP A 177 -7.55 -24.71 -1.02
CA ASP A 177 -6.85 -25.97 -1.29
C ASP A 177 -5.35 -25.92 -0.93
N PHE A 178 -4.97 -25.08 0.03
CA PHE A 178 -3.64 -25.08 0.65
C PHE A 178 -3.59 -26.05 1.83
N ARG A 179 -2.39 -26.39 2.29
CA ARG A 179 -2.24 -27.34 3.40
C ARG A 179 -2.61 -26.67 4.72
N LYS A 180 -3.14 -27.45 5.66
CA LYS A 180 -3.50 -26.95 6.98
C LYS A 180 -2.28 -26.38 7.72
N GLU A 181 -1.11 -26.97 7.52
CA GLU A 181 0.15 -26.51 8.11
C GLU A 181 0.53 -25.11 7.61
N ASP A 182 0.22 -24.77 6.35
CA ASP A 182 0.48 -23.44 5.78
C ASP A 182 -0.43 -22.38 6.43
N GLU A 183 -1.68 -22.74 6.71
CA GLU A 183 -2.63 -21.87 7.44
C GLU A 183 -2.21 -21.67 8.89
N GLU A 184 -1.86 -22.74 9.60
CA GLU A 184 -1.41 -22.68 10.99
C GLU A 184 -0.11 -21.87 11.12
N GLU A 185 0.82 -22.00 10.18
CA GLU A 185 2.02 -21.17 10.11
C GLU A 185 1.69 -19.69 9.88
N MET A 186 0.80 -19.39 8.94
CA MET A 186 0.39 -18.03 8.63
C MET A 186 -0.23 -17.32 9.84
N VAL A 187 -1.11 -18.01 10.57
CA VAL A 187 -1.70 -17.50 11.83
C VAL A 187 -0.61 -17.28 12.87
N ARG A 188 0.26 -18.27 13.09
CA ARG A 188 1.36 -18.19 14.08
C ARG A 188 2.29 -17.00 13.82
N VAL A 189 2.69 -16.79 12.56
CA VAL A 189 3.58 -15.68 12.17
C VAL A 189 2.90 -14.33 12.39
N GLN A 190 1.63 -14.19 12.02
CA GLN A 190 0.88 -12.94 12.25
C GLN A 190 0.71 -12.63 13.74
N GLU A 191 0.38 -13.64 14.56
CA GLU A 191 0.24 -13.46 16.00
C GLU A 191 1.55 -13.02 16.65
N GLU A 192 2.67 -13.63 16.24
CA GLU A 192 4.01 -13.29 16.72
C GLU A 192 4.37 -11.84 16.37
N GLN A 193 4.17 -11.42 15.12
CA GLN A 193 4.49 -10.06 14.69
C GLN A 193 3.65 -9.00 15.38
N VAL A 194 2.36 -9.27 15.59
CA VAL A 194 1.48 -8.36 16.31
C VAL A 194 1.88 -8.28 17.79
N GLN A 195 2.23 -9.41 18.41
CA GLN A 195 2.77 -9.43 19.78
C GLN A 195 4.07 -8.61 19.89
N GLN A 196 4.97 -8.78 18.92
CA GLN A 196 6.22 -8.02 18.83
C GLN A 196 5.95 -6.51 18.68
N ALA A 197 5.07 -6.12 17.76
CA ALA A 197 4.72 -4.72 17.53
C ALA A 197 4.07 -4.09 18.78
N LEU A 198 3.00 -4.67 19.29
CA LEU A 198 2.22 -4.07 20.37
C LEU A 198 2.93 -4.17 21.72
N GLY A 199 3.30 -5.39 22.13
CA GLY A 199 3.84 -5.64 23.45
C GLY A 199 5.27 -5.12 23.61
N ASN A 200 6.15 -5.43 22.65
CA ASN A 200 7.60 -5.18 22.82
C ASN A 200 8.04 -3.81 22.29
N GLU A 201 7.37 -3.27 21.27
CA GLU A 201 7.84 -2.06 20.57
C GLU A 201 6.96 -0.83 20.81
N PHE A 202 5.63 -1.00 20.83
CA PHE A 202 4.69 0.10 21.00
C PHE A 202 4.36 0.33 22.49
N GLY A 203 4.53 -0.68 23.34
CA GLY A 203 4.17 -0.60 24.76
C GLY A 203 2.65 -0.51 24.95
N VAL A 204 1.89 -1.22 24.11
CA VAL A 204 0.43 -1.29 24.11
C VAL A 204 0.01 -2.70 24.53
N GLU A 205 -1.01 -2.78 25.38
CA GLU A 205 -1.55 -4.06 25.83
C GLU A 205 -2.06 -4.91 24.65
N VAL A 206 -1.70 -6.19 24.64
CA VAL A 206 -2.04 -7.09 23.54
C VAL A 206 -3.39 -7.76 23.79
N THR A 207 -4.46 -7.09 23.39
CA THR A 207 -5.84 -7.58 23.39
C THR A 207 -6.33 -7.89 21.98
N SER A 208 -7.37 -8.71 21.81
CA SER A 208 -7.96 -8.99 20.49
C SER A 208 -8.33 -7.71 19.71
N SER A 209 -8.86 -6.68 20.41
CA SER A 209 -9.18 -5.39 19.80
C SER A 209 -7.94 -4.66 19.31
N SER A 210 -6.88 -4.60 20.11
CA SER A 210 -5.61 -3.97 19.72
C SER A 210 -4.93 -4.69 18.54
N LYS A 211 -4.97 -6.04 18.52
CA LYS A 211 -4.43 -6.86 17.43
C LYS A 211 -5.15 -6.54 16.12
N ASN A 212 -6.48 -6.62 16.14
CA ASN A 212 -7.32 -6.37 14.97
C ASN A 212 -7.15 -4.94 14.44
N PHE A 213 -7.05 -3.96 15.35
CA PHE A 213 -6.89 -2.56 14.95
C PHE A 213 -5.51 -2.28 14.33
N LEU A 214 -4.42 -2.89 14.83
CA LEU A 214 -3.10 -2.77 14.20
C LEU A 214 -3.11 -3.35 12.78
N VAL A 215 -3.67 -4.54 12.59
CA VAL A 215 -3.80 -5.16 11.27
C VAL A 215 -4.65 -4.28 10.34
N LEU A 216 -5.71 -3.66 10.87
CA LEU A 216 -6.55 -2.73 10.12
C LEU A 216 -5.82 -1.45 9.71
N LEU A 217 -5.00 -0.86 10.59
CA LEU A 217 -4.12 0.27 10.25
C LEU A 217 -3.14 -0.12 9.14
N GLY A 218 -2.54 -1.31 9.23
CA GLY A 218 -1.66 -1.83 8.18
C GLY A 218 -2.39 -2.15 6.87
N GLY A 219 -3.65 -2.58 6.92
CA GLY A 219 -4.43 -2.95 5.74
C GLY A 219 -5.08 -1.76 5.02
N LEU A 220 -5.68 -0.84 5.77
CA LEU A 220 -6.42 0.32 5.27
C LEU A 220 -5.66 1.63 5.52
N GLY A 221 -5.31 1.92 6.78
CA GLY A 221 -4.76 3.21 7.17
C GLY A 221 -3.42 3.58 6.51
N THR A 222 -2.59 2.60 6.17
CA THR A 222 -1.30 2.79 5.48
C THR A 222 -1.43 3.54 4.13
N HIS A 223 -2.57 3.43 3.44
CA HIS A 223 -2.79 4.14 2.18
C HIS A 223 -2.83 5.66 2.39
N ASP A 224 -3.57 6.10 3.41
CA ASP A 224 -3.76 7.52 3.70
C ASP A 224 -2.66 8.10 4.55
N LEU A 225 -2.18 7.38 5.57
CA LEU A 225 -1.13 7.86 6.46
C LEU A 225 0.20 7.98 5.70
N SER A 226 0.49 6.95 4.90
CA SER A 226 0.80 7.05 3.47
C SER A 226 1.03 8.42 2.84
N ALA A 227 0.01 8.83 2.11
CA ALA A 227 -0.07 10.07 1.36
C ALA A 227 -0.04 11.31 2.26
N MET A 228 -0.60 11.24 3.47
CA MET A 228 -0.63 12.31 4.47
C MET A 228 0.77 12.76 4.84
N ARG A 229 1.68 11.83 5.16
CA ARG A 229 3.04 12.21 5.59
C ARG A 229 3.85 12.86 4.47
N GLU A 230 3.54 12.53 3.21
CA GLU A 230 4.22 13.14 2.07
C GLU A 230 3.70 14.55 1.79
N ILE A 231 2.38 14.76 1.85
CA ILE A 231 1.79 16.07 1.53
C ILE A 231 1.84 17.06 2.71
N LEU A 232 1.81 16.58 3.96
CA LEU A 232 1.76 17.42 5.17
C LEU A 232 3.01 17.32 6.06
N GLY A 233 3.87 16.32 5.85
CA GLY A 233 4.95 15.96 6.78
C GLY A 233 4.48 15.03 7.91
N MET A 234 5.35 14.79 8.90
CA MET A 234 5.02 13.91 10.02
C MET A 234 4.22 14.64 11.11
N PRO A 235 3.21 13.99 11.73
CA PRO A 235 2.58 14.52 12.93
C PRO A 235 3.54 14.54 14.11
N GLN A 236 3.39 15.51 15.01
CA GLN A 236 4.17 15.60 16.25
C GLN A 236 3.64 14.69 17.34
N LYS A 237 2.30 14.56 17.44
CA LYS A 237 1.58 13.73 18.41
C LYS A 237 0.11 13.60 18.06
N VAL A 238 -0.59 12.70 18.74
CA VAL A 238 -2.06 12.65 18.76
C VAL A 238 -2.59 13.54 19.89
N LEU A 239 -3.55 14.41 19.58
CA LEU A 239 -4.27 15.27 20.54
C LEU A 239 -5.47 14.55 21.16
N GLY A 240 -6.11 13.67 20.39
CA GLY A 240 -7.24 12.86 20.83
C GLY A 240 -7.63 11.85 19.77
N SER A 241 -8.25 10.75 20.20
CA SER A 241 -8.68 9.68 19.30
C SER A 241 -9.93 8.98 19.83
N SER A 242 -10.76 8.51 18.90
CA SER A 242 -11.80 7.50 19.14
C SER A 242 -11.45 6.30 18.26
N LEU A 243 -10.91 5.25 18.87
CA LEU A 243 -10.49 4.03 18.17
C LEU A 243 -11.55 2.96 18.40
N GLY A 244 -12.42 2.77 17.42
CA GLY A 244 -13.50 1.80 17.47
C GLY A 244 -13.90 1.36 16.07
N MET A 245 -14.72 0.32 16.01
CA MET A 245 -15.32 -0.15 14.77
C MET A 245 -16.80 0.26 14.71
N PRO A 246 -17.37 0.53 13.52
CA PRO A 246 -16.73 0.44 12.21
C PRO A 246 -15.98 1.71 11.77
N PHE A 247 -16.02 2.78 12.56
CA PHE A 247 -15.35 4.06 12.28
C PHE A 247 -14.43 4.47 13.41
N TRP A 248 -13.27 5.01 13.05
CA TRP A 248 -12.34 5.62 13.99
C TRP A 248 -11.95 7.02 13.54
N THR A 249 -11.50 7.83 14.51
CA THR A 249 -11.06 9.20 14.26
C THR A 249 -9.85 9.50 15.12
N VAL A 250 -8.86 10.18 14.55
CA VAL A 250 -7.65 10.64 15.22
C VAL A 250 -7.44 12.12 14.90
N LEU A 251 -7.15 12.92 15.92
CA LEU A 251 -6.75 14.31 15.76
C LEU A 251 -5.25 14.41 15.97
N PHE A 252 -4.50 14.71 14.91
CA PHE A 252 -3.06 14.91 14.97
C PHE A 252 -2.69 16.38 15.18
N GLN A 253 -1.64 16.62 15.95
CA GLN A 253 -0.95 17.91 16.02
C GLN A 253 0.18 17.95 14.99
N PHE A 254 0.20 18.99 14.16
CA PHE A 254 1.31 19.37 13.28
C PHE A 254 1.91 20.70 13.74
N ASP A 255 3.00 21.15 13.11
CA ASP A 255 3.55 22.46 13.44
C ASP A 255 2.59 23.59 13.00
N GLY A 256 1.88 24.19 13.95
CA GLY A 256 1.01 25.34 13.73
C GLY A 256 -0.40 25.03 13.19
N PHE A 257 -0.79 23.77 13.01
CA PHE A 257 -2.15 23.36 12.61
C PHE A 257 -2.50 21.95 13.11
N ALA A 258 -3.75 21.55 12.96
CA ALA A 258 -4.24 20.21 13.31
C ALA A 258 -4.77 19.47 12.09
N VAL A 259 -4.71 18.13 12.13
CA VAL A 259 -5.20 17.25 11.07
C VAL A 259 -6.18 16.25 11.63
N THR A 260 -7.39 16.19 11.09
CA THR A 260 -8.36 15.15 11.42
C THR A 260 -8.20 13.98 10.45
N TYR A 261 -7.86 12.81 10.97
CA TYR A 261 -7.88 11.54 10.26
C TYR A 261 -9.15 10.78 10.61
N GLU A 262 -10.00 10.52 9.63
CA GLU A 262 -11.26 9.79 9.76
C GLU A 262 -11.22 8.56 8.86
N SER A 263 -11.46 7.38 9.38
CA SER A 263 -11.44 6.17 8.56
C SER A 263 -12.43 5.14 9.07
N GLY A 264 -12.86 4.25 8.18
CA GLY A 264 -13.87 3.27 8.55
C GLY A 264 -14.40 2.44 7.40
N LEU A 265 -15.26 1.50 7.76
CA LEU A 265 -15.92 0.60 6.85
C LEU A 265 -17.42 0.89 6.83
N ASN A 266 -18.00 0.96 5.65
CA ASN A 266 -19.44 1.14 5.45
C ASN A 266 -19.96 0.07 4.48
N ASN A 267 -21.27 -0.21 4.54
CA ASN A 267 -21.93 -1.11 3.58
C ASN A 267 -22.47 -0.37 2.35
N VAL A 268 -22.48 0.96 2.34
CA VAL A 268 -22.77 1.74 1.13
C VAL A 268 -21.56 1.65 0.20
N PRO A 269 -21.73 1.21 -1.08
CA PRO A 269 -20.63 0.98 -2.02
C PRO A 269 -20.12 2.31 -2.61
N VAL A 270 -19.62 3.18 -1.75
CA VAL A 270 -18.95 4.44 -2.09
C VAL A 270 -17.54 4.39 -1.56
N PHE A 271 -16.61 4.99 -2.30
CA PHE A 271 -15.22 5.11 -1.90
C PHE A 271 -14.96 6.57 -1.49
N ASP A 272 -15.21 6.90 -0.21
CA ASP A 272 -15.05 8.26 0.32
C ASP A 272 -13.64 8.44 0.88
N ALA A 273 -12.68 8.62 -0.04
CA ALA A 273 -11.27 8.73 0.26
C ALA A 273 -10.69 10.05 -0.26
N HIS A 274 -10.14 10.89 0.63
CA HIS A 274 -9.58 12.17 0.24
C HIS A 274 -8.61 12.78 1.26
N ILE A 275 -7.72 13.64 0.78
CA ILE A 275 -6.95 14.59 1.61
C ILE A 275 -7.34 16.00 1.19
N GLU A 276 -7.67 16.86 2.14
CA GLU A 276 -8.05 18.25 1.88
C GLU A 276 -7.31 19.20 2.81
N VAL A 277 -6.64 20.19 2.23
CA VAL A 277 -5.70 21.09 2.91
C VAL A 277 -6.16 22.52 2.75
N TYR A 278 -6.18 23.28 3.85
CA TYR A 278 -6.72 24.62 3.93
C TYR A 278 -5.61 25.62 4.28
N SER A 279 -5.56 26.72 3.53
CA SER A 279 -4.84 27.95 3.87
C SER A 279 -5.83 29.11 3.87
N GLU A 280 -5.34 30.31 4.17
CA GLU A 280 -6.15 31.53 4.20
C GLU A 280 -6.91 31.79 2.89
N GLU A 281 -6.28 31.57 1.73
CA GLU A 281 -6.86 31.94 0.43
C GLU A 281 -7.04 30.76 -0.54
N LYS A 282 -6.67 29.54 -0.15
CA LYS A 282 -6.65 28.37 -1.03
C LYS A 282 -6.97 27.07 -0.29
N ILE A 283 -7.78 26.23 -0.94
CA ILE A 283 -8.09 24.86 -0.54
C ILE A 283 -7.66 23.92 -1.66
N VAL A 284 -6.88 22.89 -1.32
CA VAL A 284 -6.47 21.83 -2.24
C VAL A 284 -7.04 20.51 -1.74
N ARG A 285 -7.77 19.81 -2.61
CA ARG A 285 -8.40 18.54 -2.30
C ARG A 285 -7.98 17.48 -3.30
N ILE A 286 -7.42 16.37 -2.84
CA ILE A 286 -7.20 15.16 -3.66
C ILE A 286 -8.27 14.13 -3.29
N ASN A 287 -9.01 13.64 -4.28
CA ASN A 287 -10.02 12.59 -4.14
C ASN A 287 -9.52 11.30 -4.81
N TYR A 288 -9.67 10.19 -4.10
CA TYR A 288 -9.44 8.85 -4.61
C TYR A 288 -10.77 8.12 -4.78
N ASP A 289 -10.79 7.21 -5.74
CA ASP A 289 -11.89 6.27 -5.95
C ASP A 289 -11.37 4.83 -5.76
N SER A 290 -12.25 3.85 -5.87
CA SER A 290 -11.91 2.44 -5.68
C SER A 290 -10.80 2.01 -6.63
N PRO A 291 -9.65 1.56 -6.12
CA PRO A 291 -8.51 1.19 -6.95
C PRO A 291 -8.72 -0.16 -7.67
N TYR A 292 -9.82 -0.86 -7.38
CA TYR A 292 -10.19 -2.14 -7.99
C TYR A 292 -10.91 -1.99 -9.33
N VAL A 293 -11.38 -0.79 -9.68
CA VAL A 293 -12.01 -0.54 -10.97
C VAL A 293 -11.06 0.30 -11.82
N LYS A 294 -10.46 -0.35 -12.83
CA LYS A 294 -9.48 0.31 -13.69
C LYS A 294 -10.11 1.49 -14.42
N GLY A 295 -9.43 2.64 -14.37
CA GLY A 295 -9.86 3.88 -15.04
C GLY A 295 -10.76 4.79 -14.19
N LEU A 296 -11.16 4.40 -12.97
CA LEU A 296 -11.76 5.35 -12.04
C LEU A 296 -10.73 6.43 -11.66
N PRO A 297 -11.10 7.72 -11.72
CA PRO A 297 -10.11 8.77 -11.70
C PRO A 297 -9.74 9.19 -10.29
N VAL A 298 -8.44 9.37 -10.05
CA VAL A 298 -7.96 10.22 -8.97
C VAL A 298 -8.01 11.67 -9.46
N THR A 299 -8.61 12.57 -8.67
CA THR A 299 -8.82 13.97 -9.09
C THR A 299 -8.35 14.96 -8.04
N MET A 300 -7.75 16.06 -8.49
CA MET A 300 -7.44 17.19 -7.61
C MET A 300 -8.42 18.33 -7.88
N THR A 301 -9.04 18.87 -6.84
CA THR A 301 -9.83 20.10 -6.90
C THR A 301 -9.10 21.21 -6.16
N ILE A 302 -9.03 22.39 -6.76
CA ILE A 302 -8.44 23.59 -6.16
C ILE A 302 -9.52 24.67 -6.11
N ARG A 303 -9.75 25.21 -4.92
CA ARG A 303 -10.57 26.41 -4.71
C ARG A 303 -9.67 27.52 -4.21
N GLU A 304 -9.73 28.68 -4.83
CA GLU A 304 -8.93 29.83 -4.39
C GLU A 304 -9.70 31.14 -4.53
N ARG A 305 -9.38 32.08 -3.64
CA ARG A 305 -10.00 33.39 -3.59
C ARG A 305 -9.66 34.22 -4.83
N VAL A 306 -10.67 34.85 -5.41
CA VAL A 306 -10.51 35.81 -6.53
C VAL A 306 -11.36 37.04 -6.21
N GLY A 307 -10.72 38.11 -5.75
CA GLY A 307 -11.41 39.32 -5.31
C GLY A 307 -12.34 39.06 -4.12
N THR A 308 -13.65 39.26 -4.31
CA THR A 308 -14.69 38.96 -3.30
C THR A 308 -15.32 37.57 -3.46
N GLY A 309 -14.96 36.83 -4.51
CA GLY A 309 -15.44 35.48 -4.80
C GLY A 309 -14.31 34.45 -4.73
N TYR A 310 -14.56 33.29 -5.35
CA TYR A 310 -13.56 32.23 -5.51
C TYR A 310 -13.71 31.59 -6.89
N GLN A 311 -12.63 30.96 -7.37
CA GLN A 311 -12.67 30.06 -8.51
C GLN A 311 -12.43 28.61 -8.06
N GLU A 312 -13.07 27.66 -8.73
CA GLU A 312 -12.86 26.23 -8.53
C GLU A 312 -12.39 25.59 -9.84
N ARG A 313 -11.34 24.77 -9.77
CA ARG A 313 -10.87 23.94 -10.88
C ARG A 313 -10.69 22.50 -10.45
N THR A 314 -11.07 21.57 -11.32
CA THR A 314 -10.72 20.16 -11.20
C THR A 314 -9.63 19.82 -12.21
N VAL A 315 -8.50 19.30 -11.72
CA VAL A 315 -7.32 18.97 -12.50
C VAL A 315 -7.20 17.46 -12.62
N ARG A 316 -7.09 16.99 -13.87
CA ARG A 316 -6.76 15.60 -14.22
C ARG A 316 -5.76 15.63 -15.38
N LYS A 317 -4.48 15.39 -15.09
CA LYS A 317 -3.41 15.41 -16.11
C LYS A 317 -3.24 14.10 -16.87
N THR A 318 -3.66 12.98 -16.28
CA THR A 318 -3.55 11.64 -16.88
C THR A 318 -4.79 10.80 -16.54
N TYR A 319 -5.03 9.78 -17.36
CA TYR A 319 -6.00 8.71 -17.11
C TYR A 319 -5.31 7.41 -16.65
N GLU A 320 -3.98 7.40 -16.58
CA GLU A 320 -3.23 6.27 -16.05
C GLU A 320 -3.57 6.08 -14.58
N ASP A 321 -3.97 4.85 -14.23
CA ASP A 321 -4.28 4.52 -12.85
C ASP A 321 -3.01 4.48 -11.99
N PRO A 322 -3.13 4.65 -10.67
CA PRO A 322 -1.96 4.76 -9.81
C PRO A 322 -1.08 3.50 -9.76
N TYR A 323 -1.64 2.29 -9.93
CA TYR A 323 -0.82 1.08 -10.01
C TYR A 323 0.03 1.08 -11.28
N THR A 324 -0.51 1.52 -12.41
CA THR A 324 0.26 1.67 -13.66
C THR A 324 1.44 2.63 -13.43
N LEU A 325 1.21 3.79 -12.81
CA LEU A 325 2.26 4.76 -12.51
C LEU A 325 3.29 4.25 -11.50
N GLU A 326 2.85 3.48 -10.50
CA GLU A 326 3.71 2.81 -9.52
C GLU A 326 4.64 1.80 -10.20
N PHE A 327 4.14 0.94 -11.08
CA PHE A 327 4.96 -0.03 -11.81
C PHE A 327 5.94 0.63 -12.77
N LEU A 328 5.58 1.74 -13.41
CA LEU A 328 6.51 2.51 -14.24
C LEU A 328 7.64 3.11 -13.38
N ASN A 329 7.35 3.56 -12.16
CA ASN A 329 8.37 4.03 -11.23
C ASN A 329 9.25 2.89 -10.71
N PHE A 330 8.66 1.74 -10.41
CA PHE A 330 9.39 0.53 -10.04
C PHE A 330 10.34 0.08 -11.16
N TYR A 331 9.87 0.04 -12.41
CA TYR A 331 10.69 -0.26 -13.58
C TYR A 331 11.90 0.68 -13.67
N ASP A 332 11.68 1.99 -13.54
CA ASP A 332 12.73 3.01 -13.58
C ASP A 332 13.74 2.86 -12.43
N CYS A 333 13.30 2.45 -11.23
CA CYS A 333 14.19 2.11 -10.12
C CYS A 333 15.10 0.93 -10.45
N VAL A 334 14.57 -0.12 -11.08
CA VAL A 334 15.33 -1.33 -11.42
C VAL A 334 16.31 -1.05 -12.56
N VAL A 335 15.82 -0.44 -13.65
CA VAL A 335 16.61 -0.26 -14.88
C VAL A 335 17.65 0.85 -14.76
N ASN A 336 17.30 1.95 -14.08
CA ASN A 336 18.16 3.13 -13.96
C ASN A 336 18.78 3.29 -12.56
N GLY A 337 18.61 2.30 -11.67
CA GLY A 337 19.22 2.28 -10.34
C GLY A 337 18.71 3.35 -9.38
N LYS A 338 17.56 3.98 -9.66
CA LYS A 338 16.99 5.01 -8.78
C LYS A 338 16.64 4.42 -7.42
N THR A 339 16.63 5.26 -6.40
CA THR A 339 16.18 4.86 -5.07
C THR A 339 14.65 4.93 -5.02
N PRO A 340 13.96 3.85 -4.61
CA PRO A 340 12.53 3.88 -4.40
C PRO A 340 12.13 5.01 -3.47
N LYS A 341 11.19 5.85 -3.91
CA LYS A 341 10.57 6.87 -3.06
C LYS A 341 9.84 6.21 -1.89
N THR A 342 9.12 5.12 -2.18
CA THR A 342 8.44 4.27 -1.20
C THR A 342 9.35 3.10 -0.85
N SER A 343 10.32 3.34 0.04
CA SER A 343 11.30 2.35 0.49
C SER A 343 10.95 1.79 1.88
N VAL A 344 11.69 0.80 2.36
CA VAL A 344 11.58 0.30 3.75
C VAL A 344 11.84 1.41 4.77
N ASN A 345 12.77 2.33 4.45
CA ASN A 345 13.03 3.49 5.31
C ASN A 345 11.81 4.42 5.38
N ASP A 346 11.12 4.63 4.27
CA ASP A 346 9.90 5.44 4.24
C ASP A 346 8.73 4.72 4.96
N ALA A 347 8.62 3.40 4.81
CA ALA A 347 7.58 2.62 5.50
C ALA A 347 7.75 2.57 7.02
N ARG A 348 8.96 2.84 7.55
CA ARG A 348 9.16 3.00 9.00
C ARG A 348 8.26 4.09 9.59
N PHE A 349 7.99 5.16 8.84
CA PHE A 349 7.13 6.24 9.30
C PHE A 349 5.67 5.81 9.47
N ASP A 350 5.20 4.77 8.77
CA ASP A 350 3.89 4.19 9.07
C ASP A 350 3.87 3.59 10.47
N LEU A 351 4.91 2.84 10.87
CA LEU A 351 4.98 2.27 12.21
C LEU A 351 5.10 3.35 13.29
N ASP A 352 5.80 4.45 13.01
CA ASP A 352 5.87 5.59 13.92
C ASP A 352 4.47 6.19 14.14
N ILE A 353 3.70 6.38 13.07
CA ILE A 353 2.32 6.88 13.16
C ILE A 353 1.39 5.85 13.81
N PHE A 354 1.49 4.56 13.47
CA PHE A 354 0.70 3.51 14.08
C PHE A 354 0.96 3.45 15.57
N LYS A 355 2.22 3.53 16.00
CA LYS A 355 2.59 3.63 17.42
C LYS A 355 1.93 4.84 18.08
N MET A 356 1.99 6.03 17.47
CA MET A 356 1.33 7.22 18.02
C MET A 356 -0.18 7.03 18.19
N ILE A 357 -0.87 6.42 17.21
CA ILE A 357 -2.31 6.12 17.28
C ILE A 357 -2.59 5.07 18.35
N MET A 358 -1.86 3.96 18.35
CA MET A 358 -2.09 2.86 19.29
C MET A 358 -1.84 3.27 20.75
N GLN A 359 -0.93 4.21 20.98
CA GLN A 359 -0.66 4.77 22.32
C GLN A 359 -1.67 5.85 22.75
N SER A 360 -2.42 6.46 21.82
CA SER A 360 -3.29 7.60 22.14
C SER A 360 -4.60 7.21 22.81
N ALA A 361 -4.99 5.94 22.74
CA ALA A 361 -6.13 5.42 23.46
C ALA A 361 -5.73 4.15 24.23
N LYS A 362 -6.34 3.94 25.40
CA LYS A 362 -6.69 2.56 25.78
C LYS A 362 -7.70 2.13 24.74
N VAL A 363 -7.34 1.21 23.84
CA VAL A 363 -8.30 0.63 22.87
C VAL A 363 -9.49 0.19 23.71
N SER A 364 -10.61 0.91 23.60
CA SER A 364 -11.76 0.69 24.46
C SER A 364 -12.38 -0.65 24.06
N GLU A 365 -12.66 -1.52 25.04
CA GLU A 365 -13.32 -2.82 24.80
C GLU A 365 -14.70 -2.66 24.15
#